data_AF-A0A031JPZ8-F1
#
_entry.id   AF-A0A031JPZ8-F1
#
_cell.length_a   1.000
_cell.length_b   1.000
_cell.length_c   1.000
_cell.angle_alpha   90.00
_cell.angle_beta   90.00
_cell.angle_gamma   90.00
#
_symmetry.space_group_name_H-M   'P 1'
#
loop_
_entity.id
_entity.type
_entity.pdbx_description
1 polymer ?
#
loop_
_entity_poly.entity_id
_entity_poly.type
_entity_poly.pdbx_seq_one_letter_code
_entity_poly.pdbx_strand_id
1 'polypeptide(L)'
;MTISTASHEIALNAIADSINVGGAAYEIWAQRFSEACDGYFDSIDSGQRSAAVEIAKKLGYSDPSDDVEYDPNVCSRSGIDNAYCHCGYHE
;
A
#
# COMPACT_ATOMS: atom_id res chain seq x y z
N MET A 1 1.23 19.20 18.35
CA MET A 1 2.44 18.35 18.41
C MET A 1 2.91 18.17 16.98
N THR A 2 4.06 18.71 16.60
CA THR A 2 4.66 18.44 15.28
C THR A 2 5.24 17.03 15.30
N ILE A 3 4.60 16.10 14.61
CA ILE A 3 5.16 14.78 14.32
C ILE A 3 6.37 14.98 13.40
N SER A 4 7.53 14.46 13.79
CA SER A 4 8.76 14.60 12.97
C SER A 4 8.71 13.67 11.76
N THR A 5 9.46 13.98 10.70
CA THR A 5 9.63 13.12 9.50
C THR A 5 9.93 11.66 9.88
N ALA A 6 10.82 11.45 10.86
CA ALA A 6 11.16 10.12 11.37
C ALA A 6 9.96 9.34 11.93
N SER A 7 8.97 10.02 12.51
CA SER A 7 7.76 9.38 13.01
C SER A 7 6.81 8.96 11.88
N HIS A 8 6.75 9.72 10.78
CA HIS A 8 6.03 9.31 9.57
C HIS A 8 6.72 8.11 8.91
N GLU A 9 8.04 8.09 8.86
CA GLU A 9 8.80 6.93 8.34
C GLU A 9 8.51 5.65 9.13
N ILE A 10 8.51 5.73 10.46
CA ILE A 10 8.18 4.57 11.31
C ILE A 10 6.75 4.10 11.05
N ALA A 11 5.78 5.01 10.99
CA ALA A 11 4.38 4.67 10.78
C ALA A 11 4.15 4.02 9.40
N LEU A 12 4.69 4.62 8.34
CA LEU A 12 4.51 4.13 6.97
C LEU A 12 5.25 2.80 6.74
N ASN A 13 6.42 2.59 7.33
CA ASN A 13 7.09 1.28 7.28
C ASN A 13 6.30 0.21 8.04
N ALA A 14 5.70 0.55 9.18
CA ALA A 14 4.85 -0.40 9.90
C ALA A 14 3.60 -0.78 9.10
N ILE A 15 2.99 0.18 8.40
CA ILE A 15 1.88 -0.08 7.47
C ILE A 15 2.35 -1.01 6.34
N ALA A 16 3.46 -0.69 5.67
CA ALA A 16 4.05 -1.48 4.60
C ALA A 16 4.32 -2.94 5.01
N ASP A 17 4.92 -3.14 6.19
CA ASP A 17 5.22 -4.46 6.74
C ASP A 17 3.95 -5.25 7.07
N SER A 18 2.95 -4.61 7.68
CA SER A 18 1.68 -5.25 8.02
C SER A 18 0.89 -5.75 6.80
N ILE A 19 1.11 -5.12 5.64
CA ILE A 19 0.45 -5.44 4.36
C ILE A 19 1.25 -6.45 3.56
N ASN A 20 2.54 -6.61 3.85
CA ASN A 20 3.42 -7.57 3.21
C ASN A 20 3.14 -9.00 3.68
N VAL A 21 1.99 -9.55 3.29
CA VAL A 21 1.59 -10.93 3.58
C VAL A 21 2.10 -11.88 2.50
N GLY A 22 3.09 -12.69 2.84
CA GLY A 22 3.35 -13.99 2.21
C GLY A 22 3.73 -13.98 0.73
N GLY A 23 4.37 -12.92 0.23
CA GLY A 23 4.84 -12.87 -1.16
C GLY A 23 3.76 -12.52 -2.18
N ALA A 24 2.73 -11.76 -1.77
CA ALA A 24 1.80 -11.13 -2.69
C ALA A 24 2.55 -10.34 -3.77
N ALA A 25 2.00 -10.34 -4.99
CA ALA A 25 2.48 -9.55 -6.11
C ALA A 25 2.54 -8.08 -5.73
N TYR A 26 3.53 -7.40 -6.29
CA TYR A 26 3.83 -6.03 -5.95
C TYR A 26 2.64 -5.11 -6.19
N GLU A 27 1.85 -5.30 -7.26
CA GLU A 27 0.69 -4.43 -7.54
C GLU A 27 -0.40 -4.54 -6.46
N ILE A 28 -0.63 -5.75 -5.96
CA ILE A 28 -1.62 -6.00 -4.90
C ILE A 28 -1.13 -5.48 -3.55
N TRP A 29 0.16 -5.61 -3.29
CA TRP A 29 0.78 -4.98 -2.13
C TRP A 29 0.69 -3.45 -2.22
N ALA A 30 1.04 -2.85 -3.37
CA ALA A 30 1.03 -1.41 -3.60
C ALA A 30 -0.37 -0.81 -3.51
N GLN A 31 -1.39 -1.49 -4.04
CA GLN A 31 -2.79 -1.11 -3.90
C GLN A 31 -3.20 -1.02 -2.43
N ARG A 32 -3.03 -2.12 -1.69
CA ARG A 32 -3.41 -2.20 -0.27
C ARG A 32 -2.63 -1.19 0.57
N PHE A 33 -1.35 -1.00 0.26
CA PHE A 33 -0.51 -0.01 0.90
C PHE A 33 -1.04 1.41 0.66
N SER A 34 -1.48 1.69 -0.57
CA SER A 34 -2.04 3.00 -0.93
C SER A 34 -3.37 3.26 -0.22
N GLU A 35 -4.28 2.29 -0.18
CA GLU A 35 -5.53 2.37 0.59
C GLU A 35 -5.29 2.61 2.09
N ALA A 36 -4.30 1.94 2.68
CA ALA A 36 -3.94 2.14 4.08
C ALA A 36 -3.29 3.51 4.33
N CYS A 37 -2.49 4.00 3.39
CA CYS A 37 -1.89 5.33 3.45
C CYS A 37 -2.95 6.43 3.39
N ASP A 38 -4.01 6.27 2.60
CA ASP A 38 -5.12 7.25 2.56
C ASP A 38 -5.76 7.44 3.93
N GLY A 39 -6.01 6.35 4.65
CA GLY A 39 -6.51 6.40 6.03
C GLY A 39 -5.51 7.07 6.99
N TYR A 40 -4.22 6.82 6.81
CA TYR A 40 -3.18 7.50 7.59
C TYR A 40 -3.12 9.00 7.29
N PHE A 41 -3.22 9.40 6.03
CA PHE A 41 -3.17 10.81 5.60
C PHE A 41 -4.38 11.62 6.04
N ASP A 42 -5.54 11.00 6.20
CA ASP A 42 -6.73 11.63 6.78
C ASP A 42 -6.57 11.90 8.29
N SER A 43 -5.78 11.06 8.98
CA SER A 43 -5.57 11.16 10.42
C SER A 43 -4.53 12.18 10.88
N ILE A 44 -3.70 12.69 9.97
CA ILE A 44 -2.60 13.64 10.27
C ILE A 44 -2.95 15.07 9.87
N ASP A 45 -2.24 16.04 10.44
CA ASP A 45 -2.45 17.45 10.12
C ASP A 45 -2.09 17.75 8.65
N SER A 46 -2.88 18.62 8.01
CA SER A 46 -2.69 19.03 6.62
C SER A 46 -1.28 19.56 6.33
N GLY A 47 -0.63 20.20 7.30
CA GLY A 47 0.74 20.70 7.16
C GLY A 47 1.82 19.59 7.13
N GLN A 48 1.46 18.36 7.50
CA GLN A 48 2.34 17.19 7.54
C GLN A 48 2.09 16.23 6.38
N ARG A 49 0.92 16.33 5.75
CA ARG A 49 0.49 15.43 4.66
C ARG A 49 1.50 15.38 3.52
N SER A 50 2.04 16.51 3.09
CA SER A 50 3.03 16.53 2.01
C SER A 50 4.28 15.72 2.32
N ALA A 51 4.83 15.86 3.54
CA ALA A 51 6.00 15.10 3.96
C ALA A 51 5.69 13.60 4.07
N ALA A 52 4.52 13.24 4.60
CA ALA A 52 4.09 11.85 4.70
C ALA A 52 3.89 11.20 3.31
N VAL A 53 3.31 11.93 2.35
CA VAL A 53 3.14 11.46 0.96
C VAL A 53 4.49 11.23 0.28
N GLU A 54 5.46 12.13 0.45
CA GLU A 54 6.80 11.93 -0.13
C GLU A 54 7.51 10.69 0.41
N ILE A 55 7.31 10.36 1.69
CA ILE A 55 7.84 9.13 2.29
C ILE A 55 7.10 7.92 1.74
N ALA A 56 5.77 7.96 1.69
CA ALA A 56 4.96 6.84 1.20
C ALA A 56 5.29 6.49 -0.26
N LYS A 57 5.51 7.50 -1.12
CA LYS A 57 5.93 7.31 -2.52
C LYS A 57 7.25 6.54 -2.63
N LYS A 58 8.21 6.75 -1.72
CA LYS A 58 9.46 6.00 -1.69
C LYS A 58 9.28 4.53 -1.31
N LEU A 59 8.20 4.21 -0.59
CA LEU A 59 7.86 2.85 -0.20
C LEU A 59 7.05 2.11 -1.28
N GLY A 60 6.39 2.83 -2.19
CA GLY A 60 5.57 2.25 -3.25
C GLY A 60 4.10 2.64 -3.19
N TYR A 61 3.77 3.74 -2.50
CA TYR A 61 2.46 4.38 -2.62
C TYR A 61 2.25 4.87 -4.05
N SER A 62 1.18 4.41 -4.69
CA SER A 62 0.65 5.01 -5.91
C SER A 62 -0.56 5.86 -5.56
N ASP A 63 -0.68 7.00 -6.21
CA ASP A 63 -1.88 7.81 -6.09
C ASP A 63 -3.07 7.01 -6.65
N PRO A 64 -4.28 7.09 -6.05
CA PRO A 64 -5.46 6.41 -6.59
C PRO A 64 -5.84 6.87 -8.01
N SER A 65 -5.29 7.99 -8.49
CA SER A 65 -5.41 8.43 -9.90
C SER A 65 -4.40 7.79 -10.85
N ASP A 66 -3.43 7.04 -10.34
CA ASP A 66 -2.45 6.29 -11.11
C ASP A 66 -3.04 4.90 -11.45
N ASP A 67 -3.28 4.64 -12.74
CA ASP A 67 -3.75 3.33 -13.21
C ASP A 67 -2.66 2.27 -12.95
N VAL A 68 -2.80 1.52 -11.86
CA VAL A 68 -1.93 0.36 -11.59
C VAL A 68 -2.37 -0.78 -12.51
N GLU A 69 -1.54 -1.12 -13.51
CA GLU A 69 -1.74 -2.31 -14.33
C GLU A 69 -1.55 -3.56 -13.47
N TYR A 70 -2.64 -4.26 -13.13
CA TYR A 70 -2.57 -5.53 -12.42
C TYR A 70 -2.19 -6.66 -13.36
N ASP A 71 -1.21 -7.50 -12.96
CA ASP A 71 -0.99 -8.77 -13.65
C ASP A 71 -2.27 -9.63 -13.66
N PRO A 72 -2.83 -9.95 -14.84
CA PRO A 72 -4.08 -10.70 -14.96
C PRO A 72 -3.96 -12.15 -14.47
N ASN A 73 -2.74 -12.67 -14.31
CA ASN A 73 -2.47 -14.01 -13.79
C ASN A 73 -2.40 -14.04 -12.27
N VAL A 74 -2.59 -12.92 -11.59
CA VAL A 74 -2.53 -12.83 -10.12
C VAL A 74 -3.91 -12.59 -9.54
N CYS A 75 -4.15 -13.22 -8.38
CA CYS A 75 -5.34 -13.02 -7.60
C CYS A 75 -5.44 -11.56 -7.15
N SER A 76 -6.48 -10.85 -7.59
CA SER A 76 -6.77 -9.51 -7.07
C SER A 76 -7.04 -9.48 -5.57
N ARG A 77 -7.41 -10.62 -4.97
CA ARG A 77 -7.68 -10.73 -3.54
C ARG A 77 -6.49 -11.12 -2.69
N SER A 78 -5.64 -12.03 -3.13
CA SER A 78 -4.53 -12.54 -2.31
C SER A 78 -3.17 -12.11 -2.80
N GLY A 79 -3.07 -11.62 -4.04
CA GLY A 79 -1.81 -11.29 -4.68
C GLY A 79 -0.97 -12.50 -5.06
N ILE A 80 -1.48 -13.72 -4.96
CA ILE A 80 -0.76 -14.91 -5.42
C ILE A 80 -1.23 -15.31 -6.82
N ASP A 81 -0.36 -15.97 -7.57
CA ASP A 81 -0.67 -16.50 -8.89
C ASP A 81 -1.96 -17.33 -8.88
N ASN A 82 -2.82 -17.08 -9.88
CA ASN A 82 -4.15 -17.66 -10.03
C ASN A 82 -4.11 -19.19 -10.03
N ALA A 83 -3.07 -19.81 -10.60
CA ALA A 83 -2.91 -21.26 -10.64
C ALA A 83 -2.67 -21.88 -9.26
N TYR A 84 -2.18 -21.08 -8.30
CA TYR A 84 -1.90 -21.51 -6.93
C TYR A 84 -2.88 -20.89 -5.91
N CYS A 85 -3.81 -20.05 -6.35
CA CYS A 85 -4.77 -19.41 -5.47
C CYS A 85 -6.00 -20.26 -5.25
N HIS A 86 -6.23 -20.63 -3.98
CA HIS A 86 -7.40 -21.41 -3.57
C HIS A 86 -8.56 -20.55 -3.05
N CYS A 87 -8.61 -19.25 -3.40
CA CYS A 87 -9.67 -18.37 -2.88
C CYS A 87 -11.06 -18.64 -3.52
N GLY A 88 -11.11 -19.35 -4.65
CA GLY A 88 -12.35 -19.74 -5.33
C GLY A 88 -13.00 -18.66 -6.19
N TYR A 89 -12.31 -17.54 -6.47
CA TYR A 89 -12.79 -16.42 -7.29
C TYR A 89 -12.08 -16.31 -8.65
N HIS A 90 -11.45 -17.39 -9.10
CA HIS A 90 -10.72 -17.46 -10.37
C HIS A 90 -11.46 -18.45 -11.26
N GLU A 91 -11.99 -17.98 -12.38
CA GLU A 91 -12.64 -18.79 -13.42
C GLU A 91 -11.72 -19.00 -14.62
#